data_AF-A0A0S8CKK0-F1
#
_entry.id   AF-A0A0S8CKK0-F1
#
_cell.length_a   1.000
_cell.length_b   1.000
_cell.length_c   1.000
_cell.angle_alpha   90.00
_cell.angle_beta   90.00
_cell.angle_gamma   90.00
#
_symmetry.space_group_name_H-M   'P 1'
#
loop_
_entity.id
_entity.type
_entity.pdbx_description
1 polymer ?
#
loop_
_entity_poly.entity_id
_entity_poly.type
_entity_poly.pdbx_seq_one_letter_code
_entity_poly.pdbx_strand_id
1 'polypeptide(L)'
;MDKKIRNGVIKALPEAEQINDRELKEKVYDAWAASLATSGYKKIEDIPASGNPGTPEMKTGTQADHLRSVARLSVAIAREFKDTFPQFNVDMDEVLAGGLCHDLGKPFEFDAANQERWKSDPSATGWPSIRHPVYGVHVALSVGLPEKIAHIAGAHSMEGENVRRSLAGTIVHYADYAFWRILETAGILKT
;
A
#
# COMPACT_ATOMS: atom_id res chain seq x y z
N MET A 1 -5.29 6.39 19.26
CA MET A 1 -4.99 6.83 17.88
C MET A 1 -5.16 8.34 17.78
N ASP A 2 -4.19 9.04 17.18
CA ASP A 2 -4.27 10.50 16.97
C ASP A 2 -5.40 10.84 15.98
N LYS A 3 -6.41 11.58 16.46
CA LYS A 3 -7.59 11.97 15.67
C LYS A 3 -7.23 12.85 14.48
N LYS A 4 -6.19 13.69 14.59
CA LYS A 4 -5.76 14.59 13.52
C LYS A 4 -5.14 13.81 12.37
N ILE A 5 -4.27 12.84 12.68
CA ILE A 5 -3.68 11.93 11.68
C ILE A 5 -4.78 11.15 10.97
N ARG A 6 -5.69 10.53 11.74
CA ARG A 6 -6.79 9.74 11.18
C ARG A 6 -7.69 10.56 10.25
N ASN A 7 -8.05 11.79 10.63
CA ASN A 7 -8.82 12.68 9.78
C ASN A 7 -8.07 13.08 8.50
N GLY A 8 -6.74 13.15 8.55
CA GLY A 8 -5.90 13.31 7.36
C GLY A 8 -6.01 12.11 6.42
N VAL A 9 -5.90 10.90 6.97
CA VAL A 9 -6.03 9.65 6.21
C VAL A 9 -7.39 9.54 5.51
N ILE A 10 -8.49 9.86 6.19
CA ILE A 10 -9.85 9.84 5.60
C ILE A 10 -9.92 10.75 4.37
N LYS A 11 -9.31 11.95 4.45
CA LYS A 11 -9.26 12.89 3.32
C LYS A 11 -8.37 12.41 2.19
N ALA A 12 -7.25 11.76 2.54
CA ALA A 12 -6.29 11.23 1.58
C ALA A 12 -6.82 10.02 0.80
N LEU A 13 -7.70 9.20 1.41
CA LEU A 13 -8.21 7.94 0.84
C LEU A 13 -9.76 7.92 0.74
N PRO A 14 -10.38 8.83 -0.04
CA PRO A 14 -11.83 8.89 -0.17
C PRO A 14 -12.43 7.63 -0.81
N GLU A 15 -11.64 6.86 -1.58
CA GLU A 15 -12.06 5.61 -2.19
C GLU A 15 -12.49 4.55 -1.18
N ALA A 16 -12.02 4.61 0.08
CA ALA A 16 -12.44 3.64 1.10
C ALA A 16 -13.94 3.75 1.45
N GLU A 17 -14.60 4.88 1.15
CA GLU A 17 -16.06 5.03 1.30
C GLU A 17 -16.86 4.10 0.37
N GLN A 18 -16.23 3.54 -0.66
CA GLN A 18 -16.84 2.56 -1.57
C GLN A 18 -16.80 1.12 -1.02
N ILE A 19 -16.12 0.89 0.12
CA ILE A 19 -16.11 -0.41 0.82
C ILE A 19 -17.45 -0.56 1.57
N ASN A 20 -18.19 -1.64 1.29
CA ASN A 20 -19.49 -1.89 1.89
C ASN A 20 -19.38 -2.42 3.32
N ASP A 21 -18.39 -3.27 3.59
CA ASP A 21 -18.04 -3.69 4.94
C ASP A 21 -17.52 -2.49 5.75
N ARG A 22 -18.38 -2.00 6.64
CA ARG A 22 -18.08 -0.85 7.49
C ARG A 22 -16.90 -1.10 8.43
N GLU A 23 -16.75 -2.31 8.95
CA GLU A 23 -15.64 -2.63 9.85
C GLU A 23 -14.33 -2.63 9.09
N LEU A 24 -14.30 -3.26 7.91
CA LEU A 24 -13.14 -3.24 7.02
C LEU A 24 -12.76 -1.81 6.65
N LYS A 25 -13.74 -0.97 6.28
CA LYS A 25 -13.51 0.45 5.96
C LYS A 25 -12.82 1.20 7.10
N GLU A 26 -13.36 1.13 8.31
CA GLU A 26 -12.76 1.84 9.46
C GLU A 26 -11.34 1.31 9.75
N LYS A 27 -11.11 0.00 9.59
CA LYS A 27 -9.80 -0.62 9.77
C LYS A 27 -8.77 -0.19 8.73
N VAL A 28 -9.17 0.12 7.49
CA VAL A 28 -8.27 0.73 6.48
C VAL A 28 -7.73 2.07 6.99
N TYR A 29 -8.62 2.92 7.52
CA TYR A 29 -8.22 4.21 8.07
C TYR A 29 -7.36 4.08 9.33
N ASP A 30 -7.72 3.13 10.20
CA ASP A 30 -6.99 2.84 11.43
C ASP A 30 -5.58 2.32 11.14
N ALA A 31 -5.41 1.45 10.14
CA ALA A 31 -4.12 0.90 9.73
C ALA A 31 -3.16 2.00 9.26
N TRP A 32 -3.61 2.88 8.38
CA TRP A 32 -2.80 4.01 7.90
C TRP A 32 -2.47 5.00 9.00
N ALA A 33 -3.44 5.31 9.87
CA ALA A 33 -3.19 6.19 11.01
C ALA A 33 -2.21 5.59 12.01
N ALA A 34 -2.27 4.28 12.26
CA ALA A 34 -1.31 3.56 13.08
C ALA A 34 0.09 3.55 12.45
N SER A 35 0.19 3.29 11.15
CA SER A 35 1.48 3.29 10.44
C SER A 35 2.16 4.66 10.50
N LEU A 36 1.42 5.74 10.18
CA LEU A 36 1.92 7.12 10.27
C LEU A 36 2.30 7.51 11.71
N ALA A 37 1.60 7.01 12.72
CA ALA A 37 1.93 7.29 14.12
C ALA A 37 3.29 6.70 14.53
N THR A 38 3.81 5.73 13.79
CA THR A 38 5.12 5.09 14.05
C THR A 38 6.28 5.69 13.24
N SER A 39 6.06 6.77 12.49
CA SER A 39 7.08 7.43 11.68
C SER A 39 7.14 8.95 11.87
N GLY A 40 8.13 9.57 11.23
CA GLY A 40 8.26 11.02 11.13
C GLY A 40 7.17 11.68 10.28
N TYR A 41 6.48 10.93 9.41
CA TYR A 41 5.42 11.45 8.55
C TYR A 41 4.13 11.72 9.33
N LYS A 42 3.36 12.72 8.90
CA LYS A 42 2.05 13.05 9.50
C LYS A 42 0.89 12.89 8.53
N LYS A 43 1.18 12.84 7.24
CA LYS A 43 0.23 12.58 6.15
C LYS A 43 0.82 11.56 5.20
N ILE A 44 -0.05 10.88 4.46
CA ILE A 44 0.36 9.94 3.41
C ILE A 44 1.13 10.69 2.32
N GLU A 45 0.69 11.91 2.00
CA GLU A 45 1.27 12.78 0.99
C GLU A 45 2.69 13.27 1.33
N ASP A 46 3.11 13.17 2.60
CA ASP A 46 4.47 13.52 3.02
C ASP A 46 5.48 12.41 2.69
N ILE A 47 5.01 11.19 2.40
CA ILE A 47 5.84 10.04 2.04
C ILE A 47 6.34 10.24 0.60
N PRO A 48 7.66 10.07 0.33
CA PRO A 48 8.19 10.12 -1.02
C PRO A 48 7.43 9.17 -1.96
N ALA A 49 6.90 9.71 -3.05
CA ALA A 49 6.02 8.99 -3.95
C ALA A 49 6.83 8.17 -4.98
N SER A 50 7.49 7.12 -4.51
CA SER A 50 8.26 6.17 -5.32
C SER A 50 7.95 4.72 -4.93
N GLY A 51 8.38 3.77 -5.77
CA GLY A 51 8.15 2.35 -5.53
C GLY A 51 8.90 1.83 -4.29
N ASN A 52 10.19 2.20 -4.17
CA ASN A 52 11.06 1.83 -3.04
C ASN A 52 11.98 2.99 -2.66
N PRO A 53 12.56 3.02 -1.44
CA PRO A 53 13.56 4.01 -1.07
C PRO A 53 14.71 4.06 -2.09
N GLY A 54 15.10 5.27 -2.51
CA GLY A 54 16.17 5.48 -3.48
C GLY A 54 15.79 5.24 -4.95
N THR A 55 14.54 4.89 -5.25
CA THR A 55 14.02 4.85 -6.63
C THR A 55 13.41 6.19 -7.02
N PRO A 56 13.32 6.52 -8.32
CA PRO A 56 12.76 7.78 -8.76
C PRO A 56 11.32 8.02 -8.29
N GLU A 57 11.09 9.18 -7.69
CA GLU A 57 9.75 9.62 -7.31
C GLU A 57 8.96 10.15 -8.51
N MET A 58 7.64 10.22 -8.39
CA MET A 58 6.81 10.95 -9.34
C MET A 58 7.23 12.44 -9.42
N LYS A 59 7.26 13.00 -10.65
CA LYS A 59 7.44 14.44 -10.89
C LYS A 59 6.27 15.25 -10.34
N THR A 60 5.06 14.71 -10.49
CA THR A 60 3.80 15.30 -10.04
C THR A 60 2.93 14.21 -9.41
N GLY A 61 2.17 14.58 -8.38
CA GLY A 61 1.36 13.64 -7.60
C GLY A 61 2.05 13.21 -6.30
N THR A 62 1.31 12.47 -5.49
CA THR A 62 1.66 12.10 -4.12
C THR A 62 1.55 10.59 -3.90
N GLN A 63 2.06 10.08 -2.78
CA GLN A 63 1.83 8.70 -2.38
C GLN A 63 0.33 8.39 -2.22
N ALA A 64 -0.51 9.38 -1.86
CA ALA A 64 -1.95 9.18 -1.84
C ALA A 64 -2.51 8.95 -3.26
N ASP A 65 -2.06 9.71 -4.27
CA ASP A 65 -2.48 9.50 -5.66
C ASP A 65 -2.14 8.09 -6.17
N HIS A 66 -0.96 7.60 -5.77
CA HIS A 66 -0.53 6.22 -6.03
C HIS A 66 -1.52 5.20 -5.44
N LEU A 67 -1.74 5.22 -4.13
CA LEU A 67 -2.63 4.27 -3.44
C LEU A 67 -4.04 4.28 -4.03
N ARG A 68 -4.58 5.47 -4.26
CA ARG A 68 -5.92 5.66 -4.83
C ARG A 68 -5.99 5.12 -6.25
N SER A 69 -4.95 5.33 -7.06
CA SER A 69 -4.89 4.82 -8.42
C SER A 69 -4.81 3.30 -8.45
N VAL A 70 -3.93 2.69 -7.65
CA VAL A 70 -3.82 1.23 -7.53
C VAL A 70 -5.14 0.61 -7.09
N ALA A 71 -5.82 1.21 -6.12
CA ALA A 71 -7.14 0.76 -5.68
C ALA A 71 -8.19 0.80 -6.82
N ARG A 72 -8.26 1.90 -7.57
CA ARG A 72 -9.19 2.03 -8.71
C ARG A 72 -8.83 1.11 -9.89
N LEU A 73 -7.54 0.96 -10.21
CA LEU A 73 -7.06 0.04 -11.24
C LEU A 73 -7.38 -1.40 -10.87
N SER A 74 -7.17 -1.78 -9.60
CA SER A 74 -7.50 -3.12 -9.09
C SER A 74 -8.99 -3.43 -9.25
N VAL A 75 -9.86 -2.48 -8.91
CA VAL A 75 -11.32 -2.60 -9.12
C VAL A 75 -11.67 -2.70 -10.61
N ALA A 76 -11.03 -1.91 -11.48
CA ALA A 76 -11.27 -1.95 -12.92
C ALA A 76 -10.88 -3.31 -13.52
N ILE A 77 -9.71 -3.85 -13.15
CA ILE A 77 -9.27 -5.19 -13.54
C ILE A 77 -10.27 -6.24 -13.06
N ALA A 78 -10.63 -6.22 -11.77
CA ALA A 78 -11.56 -7.20 -11.20
C ALA A 78 -12.94 -7.17 -11.87
N ARG A 79 -13.45 -5.99 -12.21
CA ARG A 79 -14.72 -5.83 -12.94
C ARG A 79 -14.66 -6.44 -14.32
N GLU A 80 -13.62 -6.13 -15.09
CA GLU A 80 -13.51 -6.67 -16.45
C GLU A 80 -13.45 -8.21 -16.47
N PHE A 81 -12.68 -8.80 -15.56
CA PHE A 81 -12.63 -10.26 -15.45
C PHE A 81 -13.97 -10.86 -15.01
N LYS A 82 -14.73 -10.18 -14.14
CA LYS A 82 -16.05 -10.62 -13.72
C LYS A 82 -17.08 -10.54 -14.85
N ASP A 83 -17.01 -9.52 -15.68
CA ASP A 83 -17.89 -9.34 -16.83
C ASP A 83 -17.58 -10.35 -17.95
N THR A 84 -16.30 -10.71 -18.12
CA THR A 84 -15.85 -11.66 -19.14
C THR A 84 -16.01 -13.12 -18.72
N PHE A 85 -15.73 -13.46 -17.46
CA PHE A 85 -15.68 -14.84 -16.97
C PHE A 85 -16.68 -15.08 -15.84
N PRO A 86 -17.82 -15.74 -16.08
CA PRO A 86 -18.87 -15.94 -15.06
C PRO A 86 -18.42 -16.68 -13.79
N GLN A 87 -17.38 -17.51 -13.89
CA GLN A 87 -16.78 -18.23 -12.76
C GLN A 87 -15.80 -17.38 -11.94
N PHE A 88 -15.48 -16.17 -12.38
CA PHE A 88 -14.56 -15.27 -11.69
C PHE A 88 -15.25 -14.69 -10.46
N ASN A 89 -14.90 -15.22 -9.30
CA ASN A 89 -15.46 -14.83 -8.02
C ASN A 89 -14.38 -14.21 -7.13
N VAL A 90 -14.37 -12.88 -7.05
CA VAL A 90 -13.52 -12.11 -6.14
C VAL A 90 -14.38 -11.14 -5.34
N ASP A 91 -14.02 -10.95 -4.07
CA ASP A 91 -14.64 -9.95 -3.20
C ASP A 91 -14.13 -8.54 -3.57
N MET A 92 -15.04 -7.65 -3.99
CA MET A 92 -14.69 -6.31 -4.44
C MET A 92 -14.23 -5.40 -3.29
N ASP A 93 -14.73 -5.62 -2.08
CA ASP A 93 -14.30 -4.88 -0.89
C ASP A 93 -12.86 -5.27 -0.53
N GLU A 94 -12.51 -6.55 -0.68
CA GLU A 94 -11.14 -7.04 -0.49
C GLU A 94 -10.17 -6.46 -1.53
N VAL A 95 -10.56 -6.42 -2.80
CA VAL A 95 -9.74 -5.83 -3.88
C VAL A 95 -9.48 -4.35 -3.61
N LEU A 96 -10.53 -3.61 -3.25
CA LEU A 96 -10.44 -2.18 -2.99
C LEU A 96 -9.62 -1.89 -1.73
N ALA A 97 -9.92 -2.56 -0.61
CA ALA A 97 -9.18 -2.40 0.64
C ALA A 97 -7.71 -2.83 0.49
N GLY A 98 -7.47 -3.93 -0.23
CA GLY A 98 -6.13 -4.42 -0.55
C GLY A 98 -5.32 -3.41 -1.35
N GLY A 99 -5.91 -2.82 -2.39
CA GLY A 99 -5.29 -1.75 -3.16
C GLY A 99 -4.97 -0.50 -2.32
N LEU A 100 -5.81 -0.15 -1.35
CA LEU A 100 -5.54 0.96 -0.42
C LEU A 100 -4.50 0.62 0.65
N CYS A 101 -4.33 -0.66 1.02
CA CYS A 101 -3.50 -1.11 2.14
C CYS A 101 -2.18 -1.78 1.74
N HIS A 102 -1.93 -2.03 0.46
CA HIS A 102 -0.76 -2.80 0.03
C HIS A 102 0.57 -2.20 0.55
N ASP A 103 0.62 -0.88 0.67
CA ASP A 103 1.79 -0.08 0.99
C ASP A 103 1.85 0.38 2.46
N LEU A 104 1.08 -0.25 3.36
CA LEU A 104 0.98 0.15 4.78
C LEU A 104 2.32 0.26 5.51
N GLY A 105 3.37 -0.43 5.04
CA GLY A 105 4.70 -0.36 5.66
C GLY A 105 5.61 0.77 5.17
N LYS A 106 5.22 1.51 4.13
CA LYS A 106 6.07 2.60 3.59
C LYS A 106 6.42 3.67 4.62
N PRO A 107 5.53 4.13 5.52
CA PRO A 107 5.90 5.10 6.54
C PRO A 107 7.10 4.67 7.39
N PHE A 108 7.22 3.38 7.71
CA PHE A 108 8.35 2.86 8.48
C PHE A 108 9.61 2.69 7.63
N GLU A 109 9.48 2.11 6.43
CA GLU A 109 10.63 1.88 5.56
C GLU A 109 11.24 3.18 5.06
N PHE A 110 10.44 4.17 4.68
CA PHE A 110 10.90 5.45 4.13
C PHE A 110 11.34 6.45 5.20
N ASP A 111 11.05 6.20 6.49
CA ASP A 111 11.40 7.10 7.58
C ASP A 111 12.90 7.43 7.57
N ALA A 112 13.24 8.72 7.54
CA ALA A 112 14.61 9.18 7.40
C ALA A 112 15.52 8.70 8.54
N ALA A 113 15.02 8.64 9.78
CA ALA A 113 15.80 8.18 10.92
C ALA A 113 16.04 6.67 10.85
N ASN A 114 15.06 5.88 10.37
CA ASN A 114 15.28 4.46 10.08
C ASN A 114 16.30 4.25 8.96
N GLN A 115 16.16 4.98 7.85
CA GLN A 115 17.07 4.92 6.71
C GLN A 115 18.51 5.27 7.12
N GLU A 116 18.71 6.34 7.90
CA GLU A 116 20.01 6.74 8.41
C GLU A 116 20.60 5.67 9.35
N ARG A 117 19.80 5.21 10.33
CA ARG A 117 20.22 4.18 11.28
C ARG A 117 20.67 2.91 10.60
N TRP A 118 19.89 2.39 9.65
CA TRP A 118 20.24 1.14 8.95
C TRP A 118 21.45 1.30 8.02
N LYS A 119 21.65 2.48 7.40
CA LYS A 119 22.86 2.76 6.59
C LYS A 119 24.12 2.88 7.44
N SER A 120 23.99 3.40 8.66
CA SER A 120 25.15 3.69 9.53
C SER A 120 25.88 2.41 9.99
N ASP A 121 25.12 1.33 10.23
CA ASP A 121 25.67 0.01 10.55
C ASP A 121 24.71 -1.10 10.08
N PRO A 122 24.82 -1.54 8.81
CA PRO A 122 24.01 -2.65 8.31
C PRO A 122 24.22 -3.97 9.05
N SER A 123 25.35 -4.16 9.73
CA SER A 123 25.64 -5.41 10.45
C SER A 123 24.83 -5.57 11.74
N ALA A 124 24.41 -4.46 12.35
CA ALA A 124 23.61 -4.46 13.58
C ALA A 124 22.14 -4.87 13.35
N THR A 125 21.51 -4.39 12.26
CA THR A 125 20.07 -4.60 12.03
C THR A 125 19.66 -4.96 10.59
N GLY A 126 20.58 -4.98 9.63
CA GLY A 126 20.29 -5.19 8.20
C GLY A 126 19.99 -3.90 7.41
N TRP A 127 19.96 -3.99 6.07
CA TRP A 127 19.74 -2.87 5.15
C TRP A 127 18.94 -3.25 3.88
N PRO A 128 17.73 -2.67 3.66
CA PRO A 128 16.87 -2.13 4.72
C PRO A 128 16.56 -3.24 5.73
N SER A 129 16.42 -2.89 7.01
CA SER A 129 16.18 -3.89 8.06
C SER A 129 14.83 -4.61 7.89
N ILE A 130 13.78 -3.85 7.56
CA ILE A 130 12.44 -4.39 7.26
C ILE A 130 11.85 -3.58 6.11
N ARG A 131 11.45 -4.26 5.03
CA ARG A 131 10.78 -3.63 3.87
C ARG A 131 9.30 -3.37 4.12
N HIS A 132 8.70 -2.45 3.36
CA HIS A 132 7.29 -2.09 3.50
C HIS A 132 6.30 -3.27 3.39
N PRO A 133 6.53 -4.36 2.64
CA PRO A 133 5.57 -5.46 2.62
C PRO A 133 5.50 -6.18 3.96
N VAL A 134 6.65 -6.47 4.56
CA VAL A 134 6.74 -7.15 5.87
C VAL A 134 6.20 -6.26 6.99
N TYR A 135 6.56 -4.97 7.00
CA TYR A 135 6.01 -4.05 8.01
C TYR A 135 4.52 -3.77 7.77
N GLY A 136 4.05 -3.81 6.52
CA GLY A 136 2.64 -3.70 6.15
C GLY A 136 1.79 -4.83 6.73
N VAL A 137 2.30 -6.08 6.69
CA VAL A 137 1.69 -7.22 7.38
C VAL A 137 1.55 -6.95 8.87
N HIS A 138 2.64 -6.49 9.51
CA HIS A 138 2.65 -6.16 10.93
C HIS A 138 1.58 -5.11 11.28
N VAL A 139 1.52 -4.00 10.53
CA VAL A 139 0.52 -2.94 10.74
C VAL A 139 -0.89 -3.50 10.58
N ALA A 140 -1.16 -4.22 9.49
CA ALA A 140 -2.48 -4.73 9.18
C ALA A 140 -3.02 -5.63 10.30
N LEU A 141 -2.23 -6.62 10.71
CA LEU A 141 -2.63 -7.55 11.77
C LEU A 141 -2.77 -6.85 13.13
N SER A 142 -1.92 -5.86 13.43
CA SER A 142 -1.94 -5.15 14.71
C SER A 142 -3.20 -4.32 14.94
N VAL A 143 -3.86 -3.84 13.87
CA VAL A 143 -5.15 -3.13 13.95
C VAL A 143 -6.36 -4.03 13.69
N GLY A 144 -6.12 -5.33 13.51
CA GLY A 144 -7.16 -6.32 13.28
C GLY A 144 -7.73 -6.35 11.86
N LEU A 145 -7.02 -5.83 10.85
CA LEU A 145 -7.37 -6.13 9.46
C LEU A 145 -7.31 -7.65 9.23
N PRO A 146 -8.22 -8.21 8.42
CA PRO A 146 -8.26 -9.65 8.20
C PRO A 146 -7.00 -10.11 7.46
N GLU A 147 -6.61 -11.38 7.69
CA GLU A 147 -5.42 -12.01 7.10
C GLU A 147 -5.33 -11.79 5.59
N LYS A 148 -6.46 -11.82 4.88
CA LYS A 148 -6.52 -11.58 3.43
C LYS A 148 -5.95 -10.23 3.01
N ILE A 149 -6.14 -9.17 3.80
CA ILE A 149 -5.58 -7.83 3.53
C ILE A 149 -4.11 -7.77 3.93
N ALA A 150 -3.75 -8.39 5.06
CA ALA A 150 -2.34 -8.52 5.46
C ALA A 150 -1.52 -9.28 4.42
N HIS A 151 -2.07 -10.36 3.84
CA HIS A 151 -1.47 -11.12 2.75
C HIS A 151 -1.23 -10.26 1.51
N ILE A 152 -2.19 -9.41 1.13
CA ILE A 152 -2.00 -8.46 0.02
C ILE A 152 -0.84 -7.51 0.32
N ALA A 153 -0.79 -6.91 1.52
CA ALA A 153 0.32 -6.05 1.91
C ALA A 153 1.67 -6.78 1.87
N GLY A 154 1.73 -8.01 2.38
CA GLY A 154 2.96 -8.81 2.40
C GLY A 154 3.40 -9.35 1.05
N ALA A 155 2.47 -9.59 0.13
CA ALA A 155 2.73 -10.29 -1.13
C ALA A 155 2.58 -9.42 -2.38
N HIS A 156 2.18 -8.14 -2.30
CA HIS A 156 2.05 -7.31 -3.51
C HIS A 156 3.40 -7.01 -4.18
N SER A 157 4.52 -7.04 -3.45
CA SER A 157 5.87 -6.74 -3.97
C SER A 157 6.69 -8.03 -4.14
N MET A 158 8.03 -7.90 -4.17
CA MET A 158 9.00 -8.99 -4.39
C MET A 158 8.88 -10.15 -3.39
N GLU A 159 8.49 -9.88 -2.14
CA GLU A 159 8.24 -10.88 -1.11
C GLU A 159 7.18 -11.90 -1.56
N GLY A 160 6.22 -11.44 -2.37
CA GLY A 160 5.17 -12.26 -2.96
C GLY A 160 5.66 -13.33 -3.93
N GLU A 161 6.89 -13.24 -4.44
CA GLU A 161 7.49 -14.30 -5.28
C GLU A 161 7.80 -15.58 -4.50
N ASN A 162 7.84 -15.50 -3.17
CA ASN A 162 8.10 -16.65 -2.29
C ASN A 162 6.83 -17.35 -1.81
N VAL A 163 5.65 -16.86 -2.21
CA VAL A 163 4.35 -17.40 -1.79
C VAL A 163 3.40 -17.46 -2.96
N ARG A 164 2.27 -18.15 -2.79
CA ARG A 164 1.17 -18.08 -3.75
C ARG A 164 0.27 -16.89 -3.39
N ARG A 165 0.24 -15.87 -4.25
CA ARG A 165 -0.68 -14.73 -4.10
C ARG A 165 -2.14 -15.20 -4.12
N SER A 166 -2.98 -14.56 -3.29
CA SER A 166 -4.43 -14.72 -3.40
C SER A 166 -4.95 -14.12 -4.72
N LEU A 167 -6.21 -14.38 -5.07
CA LEU A 167 -6.80 -13.79 -6.28
C LEU A 167 -6.78 -12.26 -6.21
N ALA A 168 -7.28 -11.67 -5.11
CA ALA A 168 -7.25 -10.22 -4.90
C ALA A 168 -5.82 -9.67 -4.85
N GLY A 169 -4.89 -10.37 -4.18
CA GLY A 169 -3.48 -9.97 -4.13
C GLY A 169 -2.78 -10.02 -5.49
N THR A 170 -3.15 -10.96 -6.36
CA THR A 170 -2.66 -11.02 -7.74
C THR A 170 -3.12 -9.81 -8.53
N ILE A 171 -4.40 -9.43 -8.39
CA ILE A 171 -4.96 -8.23 -9.05
C ILE A 171 -4.24 -6.97 -8.57
N VAL A 172 -4.09 -6.80 -7.25
CA VAL A 172 -3.42 -5.63 -6.66
C VAL A 172 -1.96 -5.54 -7.07
N HIS A 173 -1.23 -6.67 -7.07
CA HIS A 173 0.16 -6.73 -7.56
C HIS A 173 0.29 -6.22 -8.99
N TYR A 174 -0.54 -6.72 -9.92
CA TYR A 174 -0.45 -6.28 -11.31
C TYR A 174 -0.93 -4.84 -11.51
N ALA A 175 -1.88 -4.36 -10.72
CA ALA A 175 -2.32 -2.96 -10.74
C ALA A 175 -1.20 -2.00 -10.29
N ASP A 176 -0.51 -2.33 -9.19
CA ASP A 176 0.65 -1.60 -8.68
C ASP A 176 1.81 -1.60 -9.68
N TYR A 177 2.18 -2.78 -10.18
CA TYR A 177 3.23 -2.91 -11.19
C TYR A 177 2.91 -2.13 -12.47
N ALA A 178 1.67 -2.21 -12.96
CA ALA A 178 1.22 -1.45 -14.13
C ALA A 178 1.31 0.06 -13.88
N PHE A 179 0.90 0.54 -12.70
CA PHE A 179 0.96 1.96 -12.35
C PHE A 179 2.39 2.51 -12.51
N TRP A 180 3.37 1.90 -11.84
CA TRP A 180 4.76 2.37 -11.88
C TRP A 180 5.36 2.25 -13.28
N ARG A 181 5.14 1.12 -13.97
CA ARG A 181 5.70 0.88 -15.29
C ARG A 181 5.16 1.83 -16.35
N ILE A 182 3.87 2.17 -16.28
CA ILE A 182 3.24 3.12 -17.19
C ILE A 182 3.75 4.54 -16.93
N LEU A 183 3.88 4.96 -15.66
CA LEU A 183 4.43 6.29 -15.34
C LEU A 183 5.88 6.45 -15.77
N GLU A 184 6.70 5.42 -15.58
CA GLU A 184 8.08 5.38 -16.05
C GLU A 184 8.13 5.59 -17.58
N THR A 185 7.36 4.80 -18.33
CA THR A 185 7.30 4.86 -19.80
C THR A 185 6.75 6.20 -20.29
N ALA A 186 5.81 6.79 -19.56
CA ALA A 186 5.25 8.11 -19.85
C ALA A 186 6.18 9.27 -19.47
N GLY A 187 7.35 8.99 -18.87
CA GLY A 187 8.30 10.03 -18.44
C GLY A 187 7.78 10.89 -17.28
N ILE A 188 6.91 10.35 -16.43
CA ILE A 188 6.32 11.06 -15.29
C ILE A 188 7.14 10.86 -14.01
N LEU A 189 8.06 9.89 -13.98
CA LEU A 189 9.02 9.74 -12.87
C LEU A 189 10.22 10.69 -13.05
N LYS A 190 10.83 11.10 -11.93
CA LYS A 190 12.09 11.85 -11.91
C LYS A 190 13.20 11.02 -12.58
N THR A 191 14.26 11.70 -13.01
CA THR A 191 15.46 11.08 -13.61
C THR A 191 16.58 10.98 -12.59
#